data_AF-A0A940BUW6-F1
#
_entry.id   AF-A0A940BUW6-F1
#
_cell.length_a   1.000
_cell.length_b   1.000
_cell.length_c   1.000
_cell.angle_alpha   90.00
_cell.angle_beta   90.00
_cell.angle_gamma   90.00
#
_symmetry.space_group_name_H-M   'P 1'
#
loop_
_entity.id
_entity.type
_entity.pdbx_description
1 polymer ?
#
loop_
_entity_poly.entity_id
_entity_poly.type
_entity_poly.pdbx_seq_one_letter_code
_entity_poly.pdbx_strand_id
1 'polypeptide(L)'
;PLVSIAAGSAIGLLVGPPVSQFMTWLGGIINWATEQQPFVMGIVIAVLMGMFLTLPISSAAIGVSLGLTGLAAGAATVGCCANMIGFAVISFRENRFGGLVSQGIGTSMLQMPNIVRHPVIWLPAIISSAILGPISTMLVKMTGNAVGSGMGTSGLVGPIQSFMTMTEAGEQIWLVLIKIVAMYFILPALISLGCSEAMRKLGWIKEGYLSLNV
;
A
#
# COMPACT_ATOMS: atom_id res chain seq x y z
N PRO A 1 -20.06 -28.75 15.49
CA PRO A 1 -19.43 -27.44 15.81
C PRO A 1 -18.19 -27.59 16.71
N LEU A 2 -18.29 -28.30 17.84
CA LEU A 2 -17.14 -28.46 18.75
C LEU A 2 -15.99 -29.29 18.13
N VAL A 3 -16.31 -30.41 17.48
CA VAL A 3 -15.31 -31.28 16.83
C VAL A 3 -14.61 -30.58 15.66
N SER A 4 -15.33 -29.78 14.88
CA SER A 4 -14.75 -28.99 13.77
C SER A 4 -13.85 -27.86 14.28
N ILE A 5 -14.23 -27.20 15.38
CA ILE A 5 -13.39 -26.18 16.03
C ILE A 5 -12.14 -26.85 16.63
N ALA A 6 -12.30 -27.97 17.34
CA ALA A 6 -11.18 -28.69 17.96
C ALA A 6 -10.19 -29.25 16.93
N ALA A 7 -10.69 -29.86 15.86
CA ALA A 7 -9.84 -30.36 14.76
C ALA A 7 -9.13 -29.21 14.04
N GLY A 8 -9.84 -28.12 13.72
CA GLY A 8 -9.24 -26.94 13.11
C GLY A 8 -8.19 -26.27 14.00
N SER A 9 -8.45 -26.20 15.31
CA SER A 9 -7.51 -25.65 16.31
C SER A 9 -6.25 -26.51 16.43
N ALA A 10 -6.42 -27.84 16.48
CA ALA A 10 -5.31 -28.78 16.57
C ALA A 10 -4.41 -28.70 15.32
N ILE A 11 -5.01 -28.68 14.13
CA ILE A 11 -4.26 -28.53 12.86
C ILE A 11 -3.58 -27.15 12.82
N GLY A 12 -4.28 -26.09 13.20
CA GLY A 12 -3.73 -24.73 13.24
C GLY A 12 -2.54 -24.58 14.20
N LEU A 13 -2.59 -25.21 15.37
CA LEU A 13 -1.48 -25.20 16.34
C LEU A 13 -0.29 -26.06 15.91
N LEU A 14 -0.51 -27.12 15.14
CA LEU A 14 0.56 -27.99 14.63
C LEU A 14 1.22 -27.43 13.35
N VAL A 15 0.41 -26.89 12.43
CA VAL A 15 0.87 -26.41 11.11
C VAL A 15 1.20 -24.91 11.14
N GLY A 16 0.57 -24.13 12.01
CA GLY A 16 0.78 -22.69 12.12
C GLY A 16 2.22 -22.29 12.43
N PRO A 17 2.88 -22.86 13.46
CA PRO A 17 4.26 -22.52 13.80
C PRO A 17 5.27 -22.72 12.65
N PRO A 18 5.33 -23.89 11.96
CA PRO A 18 6.28 -24.06 10.86
C PRO A 18 5.98 -23.14 9.67
N VAL A 19 4.71 -22.86 9.37
CA VAL A 19 4.34 -21.90 8.32
C VAL A 19 4.76 -20.48 8.71
N SER A 20 4.51 -20.05 9.95
CA SER A 20 4.91 -18.73 10.44
C SER A 20 6.43 -18.56 10.40
N GLN A 21 7.20 -19.58 10.80
CA GLN A 21 8.66 -19.54 10.73
C GLN A 21 9.16 -19.40 9.30
N PHE A 22 8.56 -20.14 8.36
CA PHE A 22 8.88 -20.00 6.95
C PHE A 22 8.57 -18.60 6.40
N MET A 23 7.42 -18.02 6.77
CA MET A 23 7.04 -16.67 6.33
C MET A 23 7.96 -15.59 6.93
N THR A 24 8.34 -15.71 8.20
CA THR A 24 9.29 -14.80 8.84
C THR A 24 10.69 -14.93 8.23
N TRP A 25 11.14 -16.14 7.89
CA TRP A 25 12.41 -16.35 7.18
C TRP A 25 12.39 -15.69 5.80
N LEU A 26 11.31 -15.88 5.03
CA LEU A 26 11.13 -15.22 3.73
C LEU A 26 11.14 -13.70 3.85
N GLY A 27 10.41 -13.13 4.80
CA GLY A 27 10.40 -11.68 4.97
C GLY A 27 11.72 -11.13 5.50
N GLY A 28 12.49 -11.91 6.27
CA GLY A 28 13.88 -11.59 6.59
C GLY A 28 14.74 -11.42 5.34
N ILE A 29 14.59 -12.30 4.35
CA ILE A 29 15.26 -12.17 3.04
C ILE A 29 14.81 -10.91 2.31
N ILE A 30 13.51 -10.59 2.32
CA ILE A 30 12.97 -9.39 1.67
C ILE A 30 13.52 -8.12 2.33
N ASN A 31 13.51 -8.05 3.66
CA ASN A 31 14.05 -6.92 4.41
C ASN A 31 15.54 -6.73 4.11
N TRP A 32 16.32 -7.81 4.18
CA TRP A 32 17.75 -7.78 3.85
C TRP A 32 18.00 -7.36 2.39
N ALA A 33 17.26 -7.92 1.43
CA ALA A 33 17.39 -7.56 0.01
C ALA A 33 17.05 -6.09 -0.22
N THR A 34 16.08 -5.54 0.52
CA THR A 34 15.69 -4.13 0.42
C THR A 34 16.76 -3.19 0.94
N GLU A 35 17.52 -3.60 1.96
CA GLU A 35 18.67 -2.83 2.43
C GLU A 35 19.84 -2.86 1.42
N GLN A 36 20.06 -4.00 0.75
CA GLN A 36 21.15 -4.13 -0.23
C GLN A 36 20.85 -3.43 -1.56
N GLN A 37 19.61 -3.52 -2.05
CA GLN A 37 19.17 -2.99 -3.35
C GLN A 37 17.90 -2.14 -3.19
N PRO A 38 17.98 -0.99 -2.48
CA PRO A 38 16.80 -0.17 -2.12
C PRO A 38 16.05 0.38 -3.33
N PHE A 39 16.73 0.58 -4.46
CA PHE A 39 16.09 1.02 -5.70
C PHE A 39 15.14 -0.04 -6.26
N VAL A 40 15.67 -1.20 -6.66
CA VAL A 40 14.89 -2.25 -7.34
C VAL A 40 13.84 -2.85 -6.39
N MET A 41 14.25 -3.19 -5.17
CA MET A 41 13.33 -3.75 -4.18
C MET A 41 12.27 -2.73 -3.74
N GLY A 42 12.61 -1.44 -3.70
CA GLY A 42 11.66 -0.36 -3.45
C GLY A 42 10.52 -0.33 -4.48
N ILE A 43 10.84 -0.47 -5.78
CA ILE A 43 9.83 -0.57 -6.85
C ILE A 43 8.97 -1.82 -6.66
N VAL A 44 9.62 -2.98 -6.52
CA VAL A 44 8.95 -4.28 -6.48
C VAL A 44 7.99 -4.35 -5.29
N ILE A 45 8.45 -4.00 -4.08
CA ILE A 45 7.64 -4.07 -2.87
C ILE A 45 6.50 -3.06 -2.92
N ALA A 46 6.75 -1.82 -3.33
CA ALA A 46 5.72 -0.79 -3.40
C ALA A 46 4.61 -1.18 -4.39
N VAL A 47 4.98 -1.65 -5.58
CA VAL A 47 4.02 -2.07 -6.61
C VAL A 47 3.24 -3.30 -6.14
N LEU A 48 3.91 -4.35 -5.67
CA LEU A 48 3.25 -5.59 -5.23
C LEU A 48 2.30 -5.33 -4.06
N MET A 49 2.74 -4.61 -3.03
CA MET A 49 1.91 -4.32 -1.85
C MET A 49 0.73 -3.40 -2.19
N GLY A 50 0.96 -2.38 -3.02
CA GLY A 50 -0.12 -1.55 -3.54
C GLY A 50 -1.15 -2.39 -4.28
N MET A 51 -0.70 -3.32 -5.14
CA MET A 51 -1.60 -4.19 -5.88
C MET A 51 -2.39 -5.13 -4.97
N PHE A 52 -1.73 -5.76 -4.00
CA PHE A 52 -2.39 -6.64 -3.03
C PHE A 52 -3.44 -5.91 -2.21
N LEU A 53 -3.23 -4.63 -1.88
CA LEU A 53 -4.23 -3.82 -1.17
C LEU A 53 -5.49 -3.57 -1.99
N THR A 54 -5.35 -3.36 -3.31
CA THR A 54 -6.49 -3.14 -4.20
C THR A 54 -7.25 -4.42 -4.54
N LEU A 55 -6.55 -5.57 -4.54
CA LEU A 55 -7.16 -6.88 -4.73
C LEU A 55 -7.90 -7.33 -3.45
N PRO A 56 -8.83 -8.30 -3.54
CA PRO A 56 -9.49 -8.90 -2.37
C PRO A 56 -8.55 -9.83 -1.59
N ILE A 57 -7.31 -9.38 -1.35
CA ILE A 57 -6.25 -10.07 -0.64
C ILE A 57 -5.92 -9.22 0.59
N SER A 58 -5.69 -9.85 1.74
CA SER A 58 -5.30 -9.10 2.94
C SER A 58 -3.82 -8.71 2.88
N SER A 59 -3.52 -7.57 2.26
CA SER A 59 -2.17 -6.96 2.24
C SER A 59 -1.62 -6.74 3.64
N ALA A 60 -2.46 -6.36 4.61
CA ALA A 60 -2.10 -6.23 6.01
C ALA A 60 -1.65 -7.56 6.63
N ALA A 61 -2.36 -8.66 6.35
CA ALA A 61 -1.96 -9.98 6.82
C ALA A 61 -0.64 -10.42 6.17
N ILE A 62 -0.41 -10.11 4.89
CA ILE A 62 0.86 -10.40 4.21
C ILE A 62 2.01 -9.62 4.87
N GLY A 63 1.82 -8.32 5.11
CA GLY A 63 2.80 -7.47 5.78
C GLY A 63 3.20 -7.99 7.16
N VAL A 64 2.21 -8.41 7.96
CA VAL A 64 2.42 -9.02 9.28
C VAL A 64 3.05 -10.41 9.19
N SER A 65 2.59 -11.25 8.28
CA SER A 65 3.08 -12.64 8.15
C SER A 65 4.53 -12.70 7.66
N LEU A 66 4.91 -11.81 6.74
CA LEU A 66 6.29 -11.65 6.30
C LEU A 66 7.14 -10.92 7.35
N GLY A 67 6.53 -10.15 8.26
CA GLY A 67 7.29 -9.37 9.23
C GLY A 67 8.12 -8.28 8.55
N LEU A 68 7.52 -7.56 7.59
CA LEU A 68 8.20 -6.46 6.93
C LEU A 68 8.51 -5.35 7.94
N THR A 69 9.75 -4.90 7.95
CA THR A 69 10.22 -3.83 8.85
C THR A 69 11.18 -2.90 8.13
N GLY A 70 11.51 -1.78 8.77
CA GLY A 70 12.50 -0.84 8.25
C GLY A 70 12.10 -0.29 6.87
N LEU A 71 13.06 -0.26 5.95
CA LEU A 71 12.88 0.32 4.61
C LEU A 71 11.85 -0.44 3.77
N ALA A 72 11.76 -1.78 3.92
CA ALA A 72 10.81 -2.60 3.19
C ALA A 72 9.36 -2.28 3.60
N ALA A 73 9.11 -2.12 4.90
CA ALA A 73 7.80 -1.70 5.40
C ALA A 73 7.45 -0.27 4.99
N GLY A 74 8.44 0.63 4.96
CA GLY A 74 8.26 2.00 4.45
C GLY A 74 7.84 2.00 2.98
N ALA A 75 8.57 1.28 2.11
CA ALA A 75 8.26 1.15 0.69
C ALA A 75 6.87 0.54 0.45
N ALA A 76 6.52 -0.51 1.20
CA ALA A 76 5.21 -1.15 1.16
C ALA A 76 4.09 -0.18 1.53
N THR A 77 4.27 0.59 2.61
CA THR A 77 3.29 1.59 3.07
C THR A 77 3.07 2.66 2.00
N VAL A 78 4.15 3.18 1.39
CA VAL A 78 4.09 4.17 0.32
C VAL A 78 3.35 3.65 -0.90
N GLY A 79 3.63 2.41 -1.31
CA GLY A 79 2.92 1.78 -2.43
C GLY A 79 1.43 1.61 -2.16
N CYS A 80 1.08 1.21 -0.94
CA CYS A 80 -0.31 1.13 -0.47
C CYS A 80 -1.00 2.51 -0.49
N CYS A 81 -0.35 3.55 0.05
CA CYS A 81 -0.85 4.92 0.01
C CYS A 81 -0.99 5.44 -1.42
N ALA A 82 -0.04 5.10 -2.31
CA ALA A 82 -0.07 5.48 -3.72
C ALA A 82 -1.31 4.97 -4.44
N ASN A 83 -1.74 3.74 -4.14
CA ASN A 83 -2.98 3.20 -4.71
C ASN A 83 -4.22 3.84 -4.09
N MET A 84 -4.30 3.98 -2.77
CA MET A 84 -5.48 4.56 -2.11
C MET A 84 -5.70 6.04 -2.50
N ILE A 85 -4.68 6.88 -2.32
CA ILE A 85 -4.77 8.29 -2.68
C ILE A 85 -4.83 8.46 -4.19
N GLY A 86 -4.11 7.63 -4.96
CA GLY A 86 -4.15 7.69 -6.41
C GLY A 86 -5.56 7.49 -6.95
N PHE A 87 -6.25 6.44 -6.51
CA PHE A 87 -7.64 6.20 -6.90
C PHE A 87 -8.60 7.26 -6.37
N ALA A 88 -8.42 7.71 -5.12
CA ALA A 88 -9.25 8.75 -4.51
C ALA A 88 -9.23 10.06 -5.32
N VAL A 89 -8.06 10.46 -5.79
CA VAL A 89 -7.89 11.74 -6.51
C VAL A 89 -8.25 11.60 -7.99
N ILE A 90 -7.89 10.50 -8.64
CA ILE A 90 -8.27 10.23 -10.04
C ILE A 90 -9.79 10.12 -10.20
N SER A 91 -10.48 9.52 -9.24
CA SER A 91 -11.93 9.34 -9.28
C SER A 91 -12.73 10.54 -8.72
N PHE A 92 -12.05 11.61 -8.28
CA PHE A 92 -12.69 12.78 -7.67
C PHE A 92 -13.71 13.46 -8.58
N ARG A 93 -13.47 13.49 -9.90
CA ARG A 93 -14.42 14.09 -10.86
C ARG A 93 -15.76 13.36 -10.90
N GLU A 94 -15.74 12.05 -10.68
CA GLU A 94 -16.91 11.16 -10.83
C GLU A 94 -17.61 10.92 -9.49
N ASN A 95 -16.85 10.78 -8.40
CA ASN A 95 -17.37 10.39 -7.09
C ASN A 95 -17.36 11.52 -6.04
N ARG A 96 -16.81 12.69 -6.41
CA ARG A 96 -16.67 13.87 -5.55
C ARG A 96 -16.06 13.53 -4.18
N PHE A 97 -16.49 14.24 -3.14
CA PHE A 97 -15.97 14.09 -1.79
C PHE A 97 -16.24 12.71 -1.18
N GLY A 98 -17.39 12.09 -1.50
CA GLY A 98 -17.73 10.74 -1.05
C GLY A 98 -16.74 9.68 -1.54
N GLY A 99 -16.35 9.76 -2.82
CA GLY A 99 -15.31 8.89 -3.38
C GLY A 99 -13.92 9.12 -2.79
N LEU A 100 -13.57 10.38 -2.53
CA LEU A 100 -12.26 10.75 -2.01
C LEU A 100 -12.05 10.20 -0.59
N VAL A 101 -13.04 10.35 0.28
CA VAL A 101 -12.98 9.83 1.65
C VAL A 101 -13.06 8.30 1.66
N SER A 102 -13.97 7.71 0.88
CA SER A 102 -14.16 6.25 0.86
C SER A 102 -12.96 5.49 0.30
N GLN A 103 -12.29 6.00 -0.73
CA GLN A 103 -11.11 5.36 -1.30
C GLN A 103 -9.82 5.76 -0.58
N GLY A 104 -9.71 7.02 -0.19
CA GLY A 104 -8.52 7.57 0.44
C GLY A 104 -8.36 7.14 1.90
N ILE A 105 -9.45 7.13 2.68
CA ILE A 105 -9.42 6.74 4.11
C ILE A 105 -10.01 5.33 4.32
N GLY A 106 -10.93 4.90 3.46
CA GLY A 106 -11.55 3.57 3.56
C GLY A 106 -10.69 2.49 2.92
N THR A 107 -10.84 2.25 1.62
CA THR A 107 -10.08 1.23 0.88
C THR A 107 -10.12 1.46 -0.63
N SER A 108 -9.01 1.15 -1.32
CA SER A 108 -8.98 1.13 -2.80
C SER A 108 -9.68 -0.08 -3.40
N MET A 109 -10.02 -1.09 -2.60
CA MET A 109 -10.78 -2.27 -3.03
C MET A 109 -12.15 -1.90 -3.63
N LEU A 110 -12.69 -0.72 -3.29
CA LEU A 110 -13.92 -0.18 -3.90
C LEU A 110 -13.82 -0.04 -5.43
N GLN A 111 -12.62 0.17 -5.97
CA GLN A 111 -12.39 0.28 -7.41
C GLN A 111 -12.18 -1.09 -8.08
N MET A 112 -12.13 -2.20 -7.35
CA MET A 112 -11.89 -3.53 -7.92
C MET A 112 -12.91 -3.92 -9.00
N PRO A 113 -14.24 -3.70 -8.83
CA PRO A 113 -15.21 -3.98 -9.89
C PRO A 113 -14.95 -3.19 -11.19
N ASN A 114 -14.45 -1.96 -11.06
CA ASN A 114 -14.09 -1.11 -12.18
C ASN A 114 -12.79 -1.57 -12.85
N ILE A 115 -11.80 -2.00 -12.06
CA ILE A 115 -10.51 -2.53 -12.55
C ILE A 115 -10.74 -3.82 -13.35
N VAL A 116 -11.64 -4.70 -12.90
CA VAL A 116 -11.98 -5.93 -13.62
C VAL A 116 -12.58 -5.63 -15.00
N ARG A 117 -13.39 -4.57 -15.12
CA ARG A 117 -13.98 -4.14 -16.39
C ARG A 117 -12.98 -3.38 -17.27
N HIS A 118 -12.14 -2.56 -16.65
CA HIS A 118 -11.21 -1.67 -17.33
C HIS A 118 -9.86 -1.66 -16.58
N PRO A 119 -8.95 -2.63 -16.83
CA PRO A 119 -7.70 -2.76 -16.07
C PRO A 119 -6.77 -1.55 -16.25
N VAL A 120 -6.95 -0.79 -17.31
CA VAL A 120 -6.17 0.41 -17.64
C VAL A 120 -6.30 1.50 -16.58
N ILE A 121 -7.41 1.56 -15.81
CA ILE A 121 -7.57 2.56 -14.74
C ILE A 121 -6.61 2.36 -13.56
N TRP A 122 -6.00 1.18 -13.44
CA TRP A 122 -5.07 0.85 -12.37
C TRP A 122 -3.64 1.33 -12.65
N LEU A 123 -3.31 1.53 -13.92
CA LEU A 123 -1.96 1.90 -14.36
C LEU A 123 -1.43 3.18 -13.69
N PRO A 124 -2.20 4.29 -13.59
CA PRO A 124 -1.73 5.51 -12.92
C PRO A 124 -1.28 5.27 -11.47
N ALA A 125 -2.00 4.40 -10.75
CA ALA A 125 -1.73 4.07 -9.36
C ALA A 125 -0.46 3.20 -9.25
N ILE A 126 -0.32 2.19 -10.12
CA ILE A 126 0.89 1.35 -10.21
C ILE A 126 2.11 2.20 -10.55
N ILE A 127 2.02 3.10 -11.54
CA ILE A 127 3.12 3.99 -11.92
C ILE A 127 3.52 4.89 -10.74
N SER A 128 2.53 5.44 -10.02
CA SER A 128 2.78 6.23 -8.81
C SER A 128 3.53 5.43 -7.75
N SER A 129 3.10 4.18 -7.47
CA SER A 129 3.79 3.30 -6.53
C SER A 129 5.21 2.92 -6.97
N ALA A 130 5.43 2.69 -8.27
CA ALA A 130 6.73 2.36 -8.83
C ALA A 130 7.74 3.51 -8.74
N ILE A 131 7.28 4.75 -8.89
CA ILE A 131 8.12 5.94 -8.77
C ILE A 131 8.40 6.25 -7.30
N LEU A 132 7.39 6.17 -6.44
CA LEU A 132 7.51 6.56 -5.04
C LEU A 132 8.21 5.52 -4.17
N GLY A 133 8.20 4.24 -4.56
CA GLY A 133 8.92 3.17 -3.88
C GLY A 133 10.41 3.51 -3.69
N PRO A 134 11.20 3.69 -4.76
CA PRO A 134 12.61 4.09 -4.69
C PRO A 134 12.86 5.41 -3.99
N ILE A 135 11.98 6.40 -4.19
CA ILE A 135 12.11 7.72 -3.54
C ILE A 135 12.01 7.54 -2.02
N SER A 136 11.08 6.70 -1.57
CA SER A 136 10.90 6.41 -0.14
C SER A 136 12.08 5.68 0.48
N THR A 137 12.69 4.73 -0.24
CA THR A 137 13.79 3.90 0.28
C THR A 137 15.15 4.60 0.19
N MET A 138 15.43 5.29 -0.91
CA MET A 138 16.75 5.90 -1.14
C MET A 138 16.87 7.33 -0.64
N LEU A 139 15.90 8.20 -0.96
CA LEU A 139 16.00 9.64 -0.69
C LEU A 139 15.49 9.97 0.71
N VAL A 140 14.31 9.46 1.04
CA VAL A 140 13.62 9.81 2.28
C VAL A 140 13.96 8.84 3.43
N LYS A 141 14.41 7.62 3.08
CA LYS A 141 14.71 6.50 3.99
C LYS A 141 13.58 6.25 4.98
N MET A 142 12.34 6.21 4.50
CA MET A 142 11.18 5.99 5.35
C MET A 142 11.20 4.57 5.91
N THR A 143 11.03 4.46 7.23
CA THR A 143 10.93 3.18 7.91
C THR A 143 9.52 2.96 8.42
N GLY A 144 9.07 1.71 8.39
CA GLY A 144 7.78 1.31 8.92
C GLY A 144 7.83 0.01 9.70
N ASN A 145 6.65 -0.44 10.12
CA ASN A 145 6.45 -1.72 10.79
C ASN A 145 5.48 -2.61 10.00
N ALA A 146 5.42 -3.87 10.41
CA ALA A 146 4.68 -4.90 9.69
C ALA A 146 3.17 -4.58 9.60
N VAL A 147 2.59 -3.98 10.64
CA VAL A 147 1.17 -3.60 10.70
C VAL A 147 0.86 -2.47 9.71
N GLY A 148 1.71 -1.44 9.65
CA GLY A 148 1.53 -0.30 8.74
C GLY A 148 1.77 -0.64 7.26
N SER A 149 2.66 -1.60 7.00
CA SER A 149 3.15 -1.95 5.65
C SER A 149 2.07 -2.30 4.63
N GLY A 150 0.95 -2.90 5.08
CA GLY A 150 -0.13 -3.35 4.21
C GLY A 150 -1.44 -2.56 4.32
N MET A 151 -1.50 -1.52 5.16
CA MET A 151 -2.75 -0.78 5.43
C MET A 151 -2.87 0.51 4.63
N GLY A 152 -1.76 1.07 4.13
CA GLY A 152 -1.77 2.35 3.40
C GLY A 152 -2.41 3.48 4.22
N THR A 153 -3.25 4.28 3.58
CA THR A 153 -4.01 5.35 4.25
C THR A 153 -5.32 4.87 4.90
N SER A 154 -5.61 3.56 4.90
CA SER A 154 -6.81 2.98 5.52
C SER A 154 -6.85 3.34 7.01
N GLY A 155 -7.85 4.11 7.44
CA GLY A 155 -7.96 4.60 8.82
C GLY A 155 -6.74 5.38 9.30
N LEU A 156 -5.91 5.90 8.38
CA LEU A 156 -4.61 6.52 8.67
C LEU A 156 -3.60 5.60 9.38
N VAL A 157 -3.80 4.27 9.34
CA VAL A 157 -2.94 3.31 10.05
C VAL A 157 -1.51 3.35 9.52
N GLY A 158 -1.27 3.35 8.20
CA GLY A 158 0.07 3.48 7.63
C GLY A 158 0.81 4.76 8.06
N PRO A 159 0.22 5.95 7.89
CA PRO A 159 0.75 7.21 8.44
C PRO A 159 1.09 7.15 9.93
N ILE A 160 0.15 6.69 10.78
CA ILE A 160 0.33 6.65 12.24
C ILE A 160 1.46 5.68 12.62
N GLN A 161 1.47 4.48 12.04
CA GLN A 161 2.49 3.47 12.35
C GLN A 161 3.88 3.91 11.86
N SER A 162 3.96 4.58 10.71
CA SER A 162 5.22 5.14 10.22
C SER A 162 5.72 6.27 11.12
N PHE A 163 4.80 7.13 11.59
CA PHE A 163 5.11 8.21 12.53
C PHE A 163 5.70 7.67 13.83
N MET A 164 5.06 6.65 14.42
CA MET A 164 5.56 6.00 15.64
C MET A 164 6.95 5.39 15.41
N THR A 165 7.11 4.61 14.35
CA THR A 165 8.38 3.92 14.03
C THR A 165 9.55 4.92 13.84
N MET A 166 9.33 6.00 13.08
CA MET A 166 10.38 6.98 12.78
C MET A 166 10.71 7.89 13.98
N THR A 167 9.70 8.20 14.80
CA THR A 167 9.91 9.00 16.03
C THR A 167 10.65 8.18 17.08
N GLU A 168 10.34 6.89 17.23
CA GLU A 168 11.09 5.96 18.08
C GLU A 168 12.54 5.77 17.63
N ALA A 169 12.78 5.83 16.31
CA ALA A 169 14.13 5.82 15.74
C ALA A 169 14.91 7.13 15.97
N GLY A 170 14.33 8.14 16.63
CA GLY A 170 14.99 9.38 17.01
C GLY A 170 14.94 10.48 15.94
N GLU A 171 14.12 10.36 14.90
CA GLU A 171 13.94 11.44 13.93
C GLU A 171 13.11 12.60 14.53
N GLN A 172 13.39 13.83 14.07
CA GLN A 172 12.64 15.00 14.50
C GLN A 172 11.19 14.93 14.03
N ILE A 173 10.24 15.06 14.97
CA ILE A 173 8.79 14.99 14.73
C ILE A 173 8.34 15.84 13.52
N TRP A 174 8.86 17.06 13.40
CA TRP A 174 8.50 17.97 12.30
C TRP A 174 8.93 17.42 10.94
N LEU A 175 10.13 16.84 10.83
CA LEU A 175 10.61 16.21 9.60
C LEU A 175 9.78 14.97 9.24
N VAL A 176 9.45 14.13 10.22
CA VAL A 176 8.63 12.94 10.01
C VAL A 176 7.24 13.30 9.46
N LEU A 177 6.60 14.33 10.01
CA LEU A 177 5.31 14.82 9.51
C LEU A 177 5.39 15.32 8.06
N ILE A 178 6.43 16.09 7.73
CA ILE A 178 6.65 16.56 6.35
C ILE A 178 6.83 15.37 5.40
N LYS A 179 7.65 14.38 5.78
CA LYS A 179 7.87 13.16 4.99
C LYS A 179 6.56 12.41 4.73
N ILE A 180 5.75 12.20 5.77
CA ILE A 180 4.47 11.50 5.67
C ILE A 180 3.50 12.25 4.76
N VAL A 181 3.31 13.56 4.98
CA VAL A 181 2.37 14.36 4.17
C VAL A 181 2.81 14.39 2.71
N ALA A 182 4.10 14.58 2.46
CA ALA A 182 4.65 14.61 1.11
C ALA A 182 4.52 13.25 0.41
N MET A 183 4.97 12.16 1.05
CA MET A 183 5.09 10.84 0.42
C MET A 183 3.79 10.04 0.40
N TYR A 184 2.89 10.23 1.38
CA TYR A 184 1.67 9.42 1.48
C TYR A 184 0.46 10.12 0.87
N PHE A 185 0.46 11.44 0.74
CA PHE A 185 -0.69 12.20 0.23
C PHE A 185 -0.34 13.03 -1.01
N ILE A 186 0.60 13.98 -0.91
CA ILE A 186 0.82 14.98 -1.97
C ILE A 186 1.42 14.34 -3.23
N LEU A 187 2.55 13.65 -3.10
CA LEU A 187 3.23 13.05 -4.25
C LEU A 187 2.39 11.95 -4.93
N PRO A 188 1.77 11.02 -4.18
CA PRO A 188 0.78 10.11 -4.74
C PRO A 188 -0.30 10.79 -5.57
N ALA A 189 -0.91 11.86 -5.04
CA ALA A 189 -1.98 12.59 -5.71
C ALA A 189 -1.50 13.25 -7.00
N LEU A 190 -0.33 13.91 -6.97
CA LEU A 190 0.22 14.60 -8.13
C LEU A 190 0.61 13.64 -9.25
N ILE A 191 1.32 12.55 -8.93
CA ILE A 191 1.81 11.60 -9.93
C ILE A 191 0.63 10.83 -10.56
N SER A 192 -0.31 10.37 -9.73
CA SER A 192 -1.48 9.62 -10.19
C SER A 192 -2.41 10.49 -11.04
N LEU A 193 -2.67 11.75 -10.64
CA LEU A 193 -3.44 12.70 -11.46
C LEU A 193 -2.74 13.01 -12.78
N GLY A 194 -1.43 13.30 -12.75
CA GLY A 194 -0.67 13.58 -13.96
C GLY A 194 -0.70 12.41 -14.95
N CYS A 195 -0.49 11.19 -14.47
CA CYS A 195 -0.58 9.98 -15.28
C CYS A 195 -2.00 9.75 -15.80
N SER A 196 -3.02 9.92 -14.96
CA SER A 196 -4.42 9.75 -15.35
C SER A 196 -4.86 10.76 -16.41
N GLU A 197 -4.48 12.03 -16.28
CA GLU A 197 -4.81 13.07 -17.26
C GLU A 197 -4.11 12.80 -18.60
N ALA A 198 -2.86 12.33 -18.58
CA ALA A 198 -2.16 11.90 -19.78
C ALA A 198 -2.87 10.71 -20.47
N MET A 199 -3.28 9.71 -19.69
CA MET A 199 -4.01 8.54 -20.20
C MET A 199 -5.43 8.89 -20.68
N ARG A 200 -6.08 9.88 -20.08
CA ARG A 200 -7.36 10.45 -20.55
C ARG A 200 -7.17 11.16 -21.90
N LYS A 201 -6.11 11.95 -22.07
CA LYS A 201 -5.77 12.59 -23.36
C LYS A 201 -5.45 11.58 -24.48
N LEU A 202 -4.87 10.44 -24.12
CA LEU A 202 -4.64 9.31 -25.02
C LEU A 202 -5.92 8.49 -25.31
N GLY A 203 -7.05 8.82 -24.68
CA GLY A 203 -8.33 8.12 -24.85
C GLY A 203 -8.42 6.76 -24.16
N TRP A 204 -7.44 6.42 -23.31
CA TRP A 204 -7.36 5.12 -22.62
C TRP A 204 -8.26 5.05 -21.39
N ILE A 205 -8.48 6.18 -20.71
CA ILE A 205 -9.42 6.32 -19.59
C ILE A 205 -10.56 7.24 -20.04
N LYS A 206 -11.79 6.73 -20.01
CA LYS A 206 -13.00 7.49 -20.36
C LYS A 206 -13.76 7.92 -19.11
N GLU A 207 -14.61 8.93 -19.25
CA GLU A 207 -15.50 9.36 -18.17
C GLU A 207 -16.47 8.23 -17.79
N GLY A 208 -16.67 8.05 -16.49
CA GLY A 208 -17.54 7.02 -15.92
C GLY A 208 -16.84 5.70 -15.57
N TYR A 209 -15.60 5.50 -16.02
CA TYR A 209 -14.84 4.27 -15.73
C TYR A 209 -14.45 4.14 -14.26
N LEU A 210 -14.42 5.24 -13.51
CA LEU A 210 -14.04 5.28 -12.10
C LEU A 210 -15.23 5.57 -11.18
N SER A 211 -16.44 5.68 -11.74
CA SER A 211 -17.67 5.91 -11.00
C SER A 211 -17.92 4.77 -10.02
N LEU A 212 -18.23 5.14 -8.79
CA LEU A 212 -18.61 4.24 -7.72
C LEU A 212 -20.08 4.51 -7.42
N ASN A 213 -20.89 3.45 -7.46
CA ASN A 213 -22.23 3.49 -6.88
C ASN A 213 -22.07 3.31 -5.37
N VAL A 214 -21.77 4.41 -4.66
CA VAL A 214 -21.75 4.48 -3.19
C VAL A 214 -23.07 5.03 -2.70
#